data_AF-A0A953QYP0-F1
#
_entry.id   AF-A0A953QYP0-F1
#
_cell.length_a   1.000
_cell.length_b   1.000
_cell.length_c   1.000
_cell.angle_alpha   90.00
_cell.angle_beta   90.00
_cell.angle_gamma   90.00
#
_symmetry.space_group_name_H-M   'P 1'
#
loop_
_entity.id
_entity.type
_entity.pdbx_description
1 polymer ?
#
loop_
_entity_poly.entity_id
_entity_poly.type
_entity_poly.pdbx_seq_one_letter_code
_entity_poly.pdbx_strand_id
1 'polypeptide(L)'
;MSDRGFLFLFSILMIVGGVGSAVWLVLTGQAGTVDGLFLFLTALLTALVFGLYVMYAIRRAMEAAQPAKAPAKAASAASPAKPAPAPVGQP
;
A
#
# COMPACT_ATOMS: atom_id res chain seq x y z
N MET A 1 13.99 10.77 8.61
CA MET A 1 13.37 9.66 7.88
C MET A 1 12.03 10.15 7.36
N SER A 2 11.59 9.83 6.13
CA SER A 2 10.19 10.10 5.79
C SER A 2 9.30 9.20 6.64
N ASP A 3 8.14 9.69 7.10
CA ASP A 3 7.24 8.94 8.00
C ASP A 3 6.93 7.52 7.48
N ARG A 4 6.91 7.37 6.15
CA ARG A 4 6.70 6.10 5.45
C ARG A 4 7.83 5.09 5.67
N GLY A 5 9.08 5.55 5.71
CA GLY A 5 10.25 4.69 5.98
C GLY A 5 10.26 4.17 7.41
N PHE A 6 9.87 5.00 8.37
CA PHE A 6 9.72 4.58 9.77
C PHE A 6 8.60 3.54 9.91
N LEU A 7 7.43 3.79 9.32
CA LEU A 7 6.32 2.84 9.34
C LEU A 7 6.70 1.49 8.71
N PHE A 8 7.49 1.49 7.63
CA PHE A 8 7.99 0.25 7.02
C PHE A 8 8.89 -0.52 7.99
N LEU A 9 9.89 0.14 8.58
CA LEU A 9 10.79 -0.52 9.53
C LEU A 9 10.06 -1.03 10.77
N PHE A 10 9.15 -0.24 11.32
CA PHE A 10 8.28 -0.64 12.41
C PHE A 10 7.44 -1.88 12.05
N SER A 11 6.92 -1.94 10.82
CA SER A 11 6.17 -3.09 10.33
C SER A 11 7.03 -4.36 10.29
N ILE A 12 8.29 -4.27 9.86
CA ILE A 12 9.23 -5.40 9.91
C ILE A 12 9.44 -5.88 11.34
N LEU A 13 9.64 -4.96 12.29
CA LEU A 13 9.78 -5.31 13.71
C LEU A 13 8.53 -6.03 14.24
N MET A 14 7.34 -5.56 13.89
CA MET A 14 6.09 -6.20 14.32
C MET A 14 5.90 -7.59 13.72
N ILE A 15 6.33 -7.82 12.47
CA ILE A 15 6.32 -9.16 11.86
C ILE A 15 7.27 -10.09 12.62
N VAL A 16 8.51 -9.66 12.86
CA VAL A 16 9.50 -10.46 13.59
C VAL A 16 9.03 -10.75 15.02
N GLY A 17 8.46 -9.75 15.70
CA GLY A 17 7.89 -9.90 17.04
C GLY A 17 6.71 -10.87 17.07
N GLY A 18 5.78 -10.76 16.12
CA GLY A 18 4.62 -11.65 16.01
C GLY A 18 5.01 -13.10 15.70
N VAL A 19 5.87 -13.31 14.69
CA VAL A 19 6.36 -14.66 14.33
C VAL A 19 7.22 -15.24 15.45
N GLY A 20 8.12 -14.45 16.03
CA GLY A 20 8.96 -14.88 17.15
C GLY A 20 8.14 -15.29 18.37
N SER A 21 7.10 -14.52 18.71
CA SER A 21 6.17 -14.86 19.79
C SER A 21 5.40 -16.15 19.48
N ALA A 22 4.91 -16.32 18.25
CA ALA A 22 4.22 -17.53 17.84
C ALA A 22 5.13 -18.77 17.96
N VAL A 23 6.38 -18.69 17.50
CA VAL A 23 7.37 -19.77 17.65
C VAL A 23 7.64 -20.07 19.13
N TRP A 24 7.84 -19.04 19.95
CA TRP A 24 8.06 -19.21 21.39
C TRP A 24 6.90 -19.91 22.10
N LEU A 25 5.65 -19.54 21.78
CA LEU A 25 4.45 -20.16 22.35
C LEU A 25 4.33 -21.64 21.97
N VAL A 26 4.78 -22.02 20.78
CA VAL A 26 4.84 -23.42 20.36
C VAL A 26 5.93 -24.18 21.12
N LEU A 27 7.14 -23.63 21.20
CA LEU A 27 8.27 -24.27 21.88
C LEU A 27 8.04 -24.47 23.39
N THR A 28 7.29 -23.56 24.02
CA THR A 28 6.96 -23.63 25.45
C THR A 28 5.69 -24.44 25.74
N GLY A 29 4.99 -24.94 24.71
CA GLY A 29 3.73 -25.67 24.86
C GLY A 29 2.53 -24.80 25.24
N GLN A 30 2.71 -23.49 25.39
CA GLN A 30 1.65 -22.54 25.75
C GLN A 30 0.53 -22.48 24.70
N ALA A 31 0.84 -22.72 23.43
CA ALA A 31 -0.16 -22.78 22.36
C ALA A 31 -1.25 -23.86 22.56
N GLY A 32 -1.04 -24.84 23.46
CA GLY A 32 -2.05 -25.85 23.83
C GLY A 32 -3.05 -25.40 24.91
N THR A 33 -2.85 -24.22 25.51
CA THR A 33 -3.76 -23.62 26.49
C THR A 33 -4.72 -22.66 25.79
N VAL A 34 -5.87 -22.34 26.39
CA VAL A 34 -6.85 -21.40 25.79
C VAL A 34 -6.24 -20.00 25.64
N ASP A 35 -5.61 -19.49 26.70
CA ASP A 35 -5.00 -18.16 26.69
C ASP A 35 -3.80 -18.10 25.74
N GLY A 36 -2.96 -19.14 25.74
CA GLY A 36 -1.82 -19.22 24.84
C GLY A 36 -2.21 -19.42 23.39
N LEU A 37 -3.30 -20.14 23.09
CA LEU A 37 -3.87 -20.24 21.74
C LEU A 37 -4.39 -18.88 21.26
N PHE A 38 -5.09 -18.13 22.12
CA PHE A 38 -5.53 -16.77 21.80
C PHE A 38 -4.35 -15.83 21.50
N LEU A 39 -3.31 -15.86 22.34
CA LEU A 39 -2.08 -15.12 22.13
C LEU A 39 -1.37 -15.54 20.83
N PHE A 40 -1.30 -16.83 20.54
CA PHE A 40 -0.70 -17.37 19.32
C PHE A 40 -1.42 -16.86 18.08
N LEU A 41 -2.75 -16.95 18.04
CA LEU A 41 -3.56 -16.45 16.93
C LEU A 41 -3.44 -14.92 16.78
N THR A 42 -3.40 -14.19 17.89
CA THR A 42 -3.24 -12.72 17.87
C THR A 42 -1.85 -12.31 17.36
N ALA A 43 -0.81 -13.04 17.75
CA ALA A 43 0.55 -12.81 17.28
C ALA A 43 0.67 -13.07 15.76
N LEU A 44 0.08 -14.16 15.27
CA LEU A 44 0.00 -14.45 13.84
C LEU A 44 -0.83 -13.42 13.07
N LEU A 45 -1.98 -13.00 13.61
CA LEU A 45 -2.83 -11.99 12.98
C LEU A 45 -2.09 -10.65 12.87
N THR A 46 -1.36 -10.27 13.92
CA THR A 46 -0.54 -9.06 13.93
C THR A 46 0.54 -9.14 12.84
N ALA A 47 1.28 -10.25 12.76
CA ALA A 47 2.28 -10.46 11.72
C ALA A 47 1.66 -10.43 10.31
N LEU A 48 0.47 -11.01 10.13
CA LEU A 48 -0.25 -10.98 8.87
C LEU A 48 -0.63 -9.56 8.43
N VAL A 49 -1.22 -8.76 9.33
CA VAL A 49 -1.64 -7.38 9.03
C VAL A 49 -0.43 -6.52 8.61
N PHE A 50 0.67 -6.60 9.33
CA PHE A 50 1.89 -5.87 8.96
C PHE A 50 2.53 -6.43 7.68
N GLY A 51 2.47 -7.74 7.46
CA GLY A 51 2.91 -8.36 6.21
C GLY A 51 2.14 -7.84 4.99
N LEU A 52 0.82 -7.71 5.11
CA LEU A 52 -0.04 -7.12 4.07
C LEU A 52 0.30 -5.66 3.82
N TYR A 53 0.54 -4.87 4.89
CA TYR A 53 0.97 -3.49 4.75
C TYR A 53 2.32 -3.37 4.03
N VAL A 54 3.30 -4.20 4.38
CA VAL A 54 4.61 -4.24 3.73
C VAL A 54 4.47 -4.59 2.25
N MET A 55 3.67 -5.61 1.92
CA MET A 55 3.37 -5.98 0.54
C MET A 55 2.76 -4.80 -0.23
N TYR A 56 1.79 -4.09 0.36
CA TYR A 56 1.18 -2.90 -0.22
C TYR A 56 2.22 -1.78 -0.43
N ALA A 57 3.04 -1.49 0.56
CA ALA A 57 4.05 -0.44 0.52
C ALA A 57 5.09 -0.70 -0.60
N ILE A 58 5.54 -1.96 -0.73
CA ILE A 58 6.46 -2.37 -1.79
C ILE A 58 5.82 -2.20 -3.17
N ARG A 59 4.59 -2.70 -3.37
CA ARG A 59 3.88 -2.57 -4.66
C ARG A 59 3.73 -1.10 -5.06
N ARG A 60 3.35 -0.25 -4.11
CA ARG A 60 3.19 1.20 -4.36
C ARG A 60 4.51 1.89 -4.67
N ALA A 61 5.60 1.47 -4.03
CA ALA A 61 6.94 1.98 -4.34
C ALA A 61 7.40 1.55 -5.74
N MET A 62 7.11 0.30 -6.15
CA MET A 62 7.41 -0.20 -7.50
C MET A 62 6.61 0.53 -8.57
N GLU A 63 5.32 0.80 -8.34
CA GLU A 63 4.48 1.59 -9.26
C GLU A 63 5.02 3.00 -9.43
N ALA A 64 5.45 3.66 -8.35
CA ALA A 64 6.06 4.99 -8.41
C ALA A 64 7.42 5.00 -9.11
N ALA A 65 8.13 3.87 -9.13
CA ALA A 65 9.41 3.70 -9.81
C ALA A 65 9.28 3.30 -11.29
N GLN A 66 8.10 2.83 -11.74
CA GLN A 66 7.88 2.58 -13.16
C GLN A 66 7.73 3.93 -13.90
N PRO A 67 8.54 4.22 -14.93
CA PRO A 67 8.29 5.38 -15.78
C PRO A 67 6.92 5.19 -16.42
N ALA A 68 6.09 6.23 -16.38
CA ALA A 68 4.79 6.23 -17.02
C ALA A 68 4.95 5.69 -18.45
N LYS A 69 4.33 4.53 -18.75
CA LYS A 69 4.14 4.15 -20.15
C LYS A 69 3.46 5.33 -20.81
N ALA A 70 4.16 5.95 -21.77
CA ALA A 70 3.65 7.07 -22.53
C ALA A 70 2.21 6.75 -22.96
N PRO A 71 1.27 7.70 -22.82
CA PRO A 71 -0.11 7.46 -23.19
C PRO A 71 -0.11 6.97 -24.64
N ALA A 72 -0.69 5.79 -24.86
CA ALA A 72 -0.89 5.26 -26.20
C ALA A 72 -1.70 6.33 -26.96
N LYS A 73 -1.02 7.02 -27.86
CA LYS A 73 -1.61 8.00 -28.76
C LYS A 73 -2.63 7.28 -29.64
N ALA A 74 -3.89 7.40 -29.30
CA ALA A 74 -5.04 7.20 -30.17
C ALA A 74 -6.14 8.13 -29.63
N ALA A 75 -6.78 9.01 -30.39
CA ALA A 75 -6.63 9.43 -31.76
C ALA A 75 -7.16 10.87 -31.81
N SER A 76 -6.65 11.66 -32.74
CA SER A 76 -7.20 12.95 -33.13
C SER A 76 -8.67 12.79 -33.55
N ALA A 77 -9.61 13.38 -32.82
CA ALA A 77 -10.92 13.77 -33.33
C ALA A 77 -11.64 14.70 -32.35
N ALA A 78 -11.41 16.01 -32.51
CA ALA A 78 -12.45 17.05 -32.43
C ALA A 78 -11.77 18.42 -32.50
N SER A 79 -11.91 19.07 -33.66
CA SER A 79 -11.50 20.44 -33.93
C SER A 79 -12.01 21.43 -32.87
N PRO A 80 -11.25 22.47 -32.52
CA PRO A 80 -11.76 23.58 -31.72
C PRO A 80 -12.82 24.33 -32.54
N ALA A 81 -14.00 24.50 -31.94
CA ALA A 81 -15.07 25.30 -32.51
C ALA A 81 -14.58 26.74 -32.79
N LYS A 82 -14.84 27.17 -34.02
CA LYS A 82 -14.61 28.50 -34.59
C LYS A 82 -15.17 29.61 -33.67
N PRO A 83 -14.42 30.66 -33.31
CA PRO A 83 -15.00 31.84 -32.68
C PRO A 83 -15.87 32.60 -33.69
N ALA A 84 -17.13 32.87 -33.34
CA ALA A 84 -18.00 33.72 -34.12
C ALA A 84 -17.52 35.19 -34.04
N PRO A 85 -17.43 35.93 -35.16
CA PRO A 85 -17.06 37.35 -35.13
C PRO A 85 -18.22 38.19 -34.59
N ALA A 86 -17.91 39.08 -33.64
CA ALA A 86 -18.82 40.15 -33.22
C ALA A 86 -18.79 41.31 -34.24
N PRO A 87 -19.94 41.82 -34.71
CA PRO A 87 -20.00 43.14 -35.30
C PRO A 87 -20.36 44.18 -34.23
N VAL A 88 -19.41 45.06 -33.98
CA VAL A 88 -19.59 46.36 -33.32
C VAL A 88 -20.37 47.26 -34.30
N GLY A 89 -21.42 47.93 -33.83
CA GLY A 89 -22.28 48.77 -34.69
C GLY A 89 -21.77 50.20 -34.89
N GLN A 90 -22.37 50.91 -35.85
CA GLN A 90 -22.62 52.37 -35.81
C GLN A 90 -23.44 52.82 -37.05
N PRO A 91 -24.43 53.73 -36.89
CA PRO A 91 -24.85 54.66 -37.95
C PRO A 91 -23.88 55.82 -38.12
#